data_AF-A0A899NBM7-F1
#
_entry.id   AF-A0A899NBM7-F1
#
_cell.length_a   1.000
_cell.length_b   1.000
_cell.length_c   1.000
_cell.angle_alpha   90.00
_cell.angle_beta   90.00
_cell.angle_gamma   90.00
#
_symmetry.space_group_name_H-M   'P 1'
#
loop_
_entity.id
_entity.type
_entity.pdbx_description
1 polymer ?
#
loop_
_entity_poly.entity_id
_entity_poly.type
_entity_poly.pdbx_seq_one_letter_code
_entity_poly.pdbx_strand_id
1 'polypeptide(L)'
;MELTKETRDRIFAAADELFEQNGRDGFPTVDAVRKAARVNMNDASSGMKEWRRAQTAQAAPVAVQVPEAVQAAGGQAVAVLWQQAQELANESLRAAQAGWEGERAELDAMRAELANAYESQAVELDAAQARIVELEKAMDTADDQAKAQDKALAELRESLAASERRAVLAEQKAEEIEHRARELRAELDRAHQEADRLRQERDQAVGRAKAAEEERDTARKEALDALAEITKIKAKTEAEREAHQEQRKAAAQEAARQAERYTKAQAERDSSRKEASQAREEAATLRGRLEALETVMAKATKAEGGRGKNDKS
;
A
#
# COMPACT_ATOMS: atom_id res chain seq x y z
N MET A 1 130.92 -120.67 26.20
CA MET A 1 132.11 -120.56 27.05
C MET A 1 131.98 -119.24 27.78
N GLU A 2 132.01 -119.25 29.10
CA GLU A 2 131.95 -118.00 29.87
C GLU A 2 133.30 -117.27 29.78
N LEU A 3 133.24 -115.98 29.46
CA LEU A 3 134.40 -115.10 29.38
C LEU A 3 134.96 -114.93 30.79
N THR A 4 136.21 -115.34 31.03
CA THR A 4 136.81 -115.17 32.37
C THR A 4 136.94 -113.68 32.70
N LYS A 5 136.73 -113.31 33.97
CA LYS A 5 136.70 -111.91 34.43
C LYS A 5 137.94 -111.12 33.98
N GLU A 6 139.12 -111.72 34.11
CA GLU A 6 140.38 -111.11 33.68
C GLU A 6 140.47 -110.90 32.16
N THR A 7 139.88 -111.80 31.37
CA THR A 7 139.80 -111.64 29.90
C THR A 7 138.81 -110.54 29.53
N ARG A 8 137.69 -110.45 30.23
CA ARG A 8 136.69 -109.38 30.05
C ARG A 8 137.27 -108.00 30.35
N ASP A 9 137.97 -107.87 31.48
CA ASP A 9 138.53 -106.59 31.92
C ASP A 9 139.62 -106.11 30.95
N ARG A 10 140.44 -107.03 30.40
CA ARG A 10 141.39 -106.71 29.32
C ARG A 10 140.71 -106.27 28.03
N ILE A 11 139.59 -106.89 27.65
CA ILE A 11 138.82 -106.50 26.47
C ILE A 11 138.20 -105.12 26.66
N PHE A 12 137.64 -104.82 27.84
CA PHE A 12 137.01 -103.52 28.14
C PHE A 12 138.05 -102.42 28.19
N ALA A 13 139.20 -102.64 28.86
CA ALA A 13 140.29 -101.67 28.90
C ALA A 13 140.85 -101.39 27.49
N ALA A 14 141.05 -102.43 26.66
CA ALA A 14 141.50 -102.25 25.29
C ALA A 14 140.43 -101.55 24.41
N ALA A 15 139.15 -101.81 24.66
CA ALA A 15 138.05 -101.15 23.96
C ALA A 15 137.94 -99.68 24.35
N ASP A 16 138.07 -99.34 25.64
CA ASP A 16 138.09 -97.96 26.13
C ASP A 16 139.29 -97.21 25.55
N GLU A 17 140.49 -97.79 25.60
CA GLU A 17 141.69 -97.16 25.04
C GLU A 17 141.56 -96.89 23.54
N LEU A 18 141.06 -97.87 22.77
CA LEU A 18 140.80 -97.70 21.34
C LEU A 18 139.65 -96.73 21.05
N PHE A 19 138.66 -96.62 21.94
CA PHE A 19 137.56 -95.68 21.80
C PHE A 19 138.02 -94.25 22.07
N GLU A 20 138.86 -94.02 23.08
CA GLU A 20 139.51 -92.73 23.33
C GLU A 20 140.46 -92.33 22.20
N GLN A 21 141.30 -93.26 21.72
CA GLN A 21 142.22 -93.00 20.61
C GLN A 21 141.48 -92.62 19.32
N ASN A 22 140.28 -93.17 19.09
CA ASN A 22 139.42 -92.81 17.97
C ASN A 22 138.52 -91.58 18.25
N GLY A 23 138.81 -90.82 19.31
CA GLY A 23 138.10 -89.57 19.64
C GLY A 23 136.67 -89.77 20.12
N ARG A 24 136.29 -90.99 20.51
CA ARG A 24 134.91 -91.39 20.86
C ARG A 24 133.88 -91.23 19.74
N ASP A 25 134.31 -90.99 18.50
CA ASP A 25 133.43 -90.77 17.35
C ASP A 25 132.86 -92.07 16.76
N GLY A 26 133.39 -93.23 17.13
CA GLY A 26 132.88 -94.52 16.70
C GLY A 26 133.39 -95.70 17.52
N PHE A 27 132.56 -96.73 17.70
CA PHE A 27 132.94 -97.91 18.47
C PHE A 27 134.08 -98.69 17.78
N PRO A 28 135.13 -99.10 18.51
CA PRO A 28 136.24 -99.83 17.91
C PRO A 28 135.79 -101.18 17.33
N THR A 29 136.48 -101.63 16.29
CA THR A 29 136.15 -102.90 15.65
C THR A 29 136.57 -104.08 16.52
N VAL A 30 135.82 -105.19 16.46
CA VAL A 30 136.09 -106.37 17.27
C VAL A 30 137.47 -106.97 16.95
N ASP A 31 137.93 -106.89 15.69
CA ASP A 31 139.26 -107.36 15.29
C ASP A 31 140.40 -106.53 15.91
N ALA A 32 140.22 -105.20 16.01
CA ALA A 32 141.18 -104.31 16.66
C ALA A 32 141.28 -104.60 18.16
N VAL A 33 140.15 -104.72 18.85
CA VAL A 33 140.10 -105.05 20.28
C VAL A 33 140.66 -106.46 20.54
N ARG A 34 140.41 -107.43 19.65
CA ARG A 34 141.00 -108.78 19.75
C ARG A 34 142.53 -108.74 19.70
N LYS A 35 143.11 -107.99 18.76
CA LYS A 35 144.57 -107.85 18.61
C LYS A 35 145.19 -107.14 19.81
N ALA A 36 144.56 -106.06 20.29
CA ALA A 36 145.02 -105.28 21.43
C ALA A 36 144.96 -106.07 22.74
N ALA A 37 143.83 -106.74 23.02
CA ALA A 37 143.66 -107.55 24.24
C ALA A 37 144.34 -108.95 24.16
N ARG A 38 144.82 -109.35 22.97
CA ARG A 38 145.41 -110.68 22.67
C ARG A 38 144.52 -111.85 23.09
N VAL A 39 143.25 -111.78 22.73
CA VAL A 39 142.24 -112.81 23.05
C VAL A 39 141.75 -113.52 21.78
N ASN A 40 140.98 -114.60 21.92
CA ASN A 40 140.35 -115.25 20.77
C ASN A 40 139.16 -114.41 20.25
N MET A 41 138.66 -114.75 19.05
CA MET A 41 137.63 -113.96 18.37
C MET A 41 136.26 -114.00 19.05
N ASN A 42 135.87 -115.13 19.66
CA ASN A 42 134.58 -115.26 20.34
C ASN A 42 134.52 -114.43 21.62
N ASP A 43 135.65 -114.39 22.34
CA ASP A 43 135.81 -113.64 23.57
C ASP A 43 135.76 -112.13 23.30
N ALA A 44 136.51 -111.65 22.30
CA ALA A 44 136.46 -110.26 21.86
C ALA A 44 135.07 -109.82 21.41
N SER A 45 134.35 -110.67 20.66
CA SER A 45 133.00 -110.36 20.16
C SER A 45 131.98 -110.23 21.29
N SER A 46 132.04 -111.15 22.27
CA SER A 46 131.12 -111.17 23.41
C SER A 46 131.39 -110.00 24.36
N GLY A 47 132.67 -109.74 24.68
CA GLY A 47 133.07 -108.60 25.51
C GLY A 47 132.73 -107.26 24.86
N MET A 48 132.97 -107.09 23.55
CA MET A 48 132.59 -105.88 22.82
C MET A 48 131.08 -105.64 22.76
N LYS A 49 130.28 -106.71 22.68
CA LYS A 49 128.81 -106.60 22.72
C LYS A 49 128.34 -106.11 24.09
N GLU A 50 128.94 -106.61 25.16
CA GLU A 50 128.64 -106.18 26.53
C GLU A 50 129.11 -104.74 26.80
N TRP A 51 130.32 -104.39 26.37
CA TRP A 51 130.89 -103.05 26.51
C TRP A 51 130.08 -101.99 25.74
N ARG A 52 129.67 -102.25 24.48
CA ARG A 52 128.79 -101.33 23.73
C ARG A 52 127.42 -101.14 24.38
N ARG A 53 126.88 -102.19 25.01
CA ARG A 53 125.61 -102.12 25.74
C ARG A 53 125.74 -101.23 26.98
N ALA A 54 126.87 -101.27 27.67
CA ALA A 54 127.14 -100.39 28.81
C ALA A 54 127.20 -98.92 28.38
N GLN A 55 127.78 -98.60 27.20
CA GLN A 55 127.88 -97.22 26.71
C GLN A 55 126.60 -96.61 26.15
N THR A 56 125.55 -97.40 25.92
CA THR A 56 124.29 -96.93 25.32
C THR A 56 123.12 -96.88 26.31
N ALA A 57 123.37 -97.12 27.61
CA ALA A 57 122.36 -96.96 28.65
C ALA A 57 122.05 -95.47 28.88
N GLN A 58 120.88 -95.01 28.41
CA GLN A 58 120.40 -93.62 28.55
C GLN A 58 120.07 -93.21 29.99
N ALA A 59 120.25 -91.93 30.30
CA ALA A 59 119.93 -91.30 31.59
C ALA A 59 118.43 -91.07 31.82
N ALA A 60 117.97 -91.22 33.06
CA ALA A 60 116.57 -91.12 33.47
C ALA A 60 116.00 -89.69 33.40
N PRO A 61 114.69 -89.52 33.11
CA PRO A 61 114.06 -88.20 33.01
C PRO A 61 113.93 -87.52 34.38
N VAL A 62 114.28 -86.22 34.45
CA VAL A 62 114.12 -85.36 35.63
C VAL A 62 112.72 -84.73 35.58
N ALA A 63 111.88 -84.99 36.58
CA ALA A 63 110.58 -84.33 36.73
C ALA A 63 110.79 -82.89 37.23
N VAL A 64 110.53 -81.89 36.39
CA VAL A 64 110.55 -80.48 36.78
C VAL A 64 109.18 -80.11 37.36
N GLN A 65 109.10 -79.87 38.66
CA GLN A 65 107.94 -79.23 39.28
C GLN A 65 107.93 -77.74 38.93
N VAL A 66 106.79 -77.23 38.46
CA VAL A 66 106.61 -75.81 38.13
C VAL A 66 106.82 -74.96 39.39
N PRO A 67 107.67 -73.92 39.36
CA PRO A 67 107.91 -73.05 40.51
C PRO A 67 106.63 -72.38 41.04
N GLU A 68 106.50 -72.30 42.36
CA GLU A 68 105.32 -71.77 43.06
C GLU A 68 104.97 -70.33 42.64
N ALA A 69 105.99 -69.49 42.37
CA ALA A 69 105.78 -68.13 41.88
C ALA A 69 105.05 -68.07 40.52
N VAL A 70 105.30 -69.04 39.62
CA VAL A 70 104.63 -69.14 38.32
C VAL A 70 103.19 -69.63 38.49
N GLN A 71 102.95 -70.57 39.40
CA GLN A 71 101.59 -71.03 39.73
C GLN A 71 100.76 -69.90 40.35
N ALA A 72 101.34 -69.13 41.29
CA ALA A 72 100.68 -67.98 41.91
C ALA A 72 100.35 -66.88 40.88
N ALA A 73 101.30 -66.55 39.99
CA ALA A 73 101.07 -65.58 38.91
C ALA A 73 99.99 -66.04 37.93
N GLY A 74 99.96 -67.33 37.58
CA GLY A 74 98.92 -67.91 36.73
C GLY A 74 97.54 -67.85 37.38
N GLY A 75 97.43 -68.21 38.66
CA GLY A 75 96.19 -68.10 39.43
C GLY A 75 95.67 -66.67 39.53
N GLN A 76 96.57 -65.70 39.78
CA GLN A 76 96.22 -64.27 39.80
C GLN A 76 95.74 -63.76 38.44
N ALA A 77 96.41 -64.12 37.35
CA ALA A 77 96.01 -63.71 36.00
C ALA A 77 94.61 -64.24 35.64
N VAL A 78 94.31 -65.51 35.97
CA VAL A 78 92.97 -66.09 35.78
C VAL A 78 91.93 -65.39 36.65
N ALA A 79 92.25 -65.06 37.90
CA ALA A 79 91.34 -64.33 38.79
C ALA A 79 91.01 -62.94 38.24
N VAL A 80 92.00 -62.19 37.74
CA VAL A 80 91.80 -60.87 37.12
C VAL A 80 90.97 -60.98 35.85
N LEU A 81 91.29 -61.94 34.96
CA LEU A 81 90.51 -62.17 33.74
C LEU A 81 89.05 -62.54 34.05
N TRP A 82 88.83 -63.40 35.05
CA TRP A 82 87.50 -63.77 35.49
C TRP A 82 86.73 -62.57 36.05
N GLN A 83 87.38 -61.75 36.89
CA GLN A 83 86.77 -60.55 37.43
C GLN A 83 86.37 -59.55 36.32
N GLN A 84 87.27 -59.30 35.35
CA GLN A 84 86.98 -58.43 34.21
C GLN A 84 85.84 -58.98 33.34
N ALA A 85 85.81 -60.29 33.08
CA ALA A 85 84.71 -60.91 32.35
C ALA A 85 83.38 -60.77 33.09
N GLN A 86 83.37 -60.92 34.42
CA GLN A 86 82.18 -60.75 35.24
C GLN A 86 81.72 -59.29 35.29
N GLU A 87 82.64 -58.33 35.36
CA GLU A 87 82.34 -56.90 35.28
C GLU A 87 81.68 -56.56 33.95
N LEU A 88 82.24 -56.99 32.82
CA LEU A 88 81.67 -56.78 31.48
C LEU A 88 80.31 -57.47 31.29
N ALA A 89 80.15 -58.69 31.82
CA ALA A 89 78.87 -59.41 31.77
C ALA A 89 77.79 -58.69 32.60
N ASN A 90 78.14 -58.19 33.78
CA ASN A 90 77.22 -57.41 34.62
C ASN A 90 76.88 -56.06 33.98
N GLU A 91 77.84 -55.40 33.34
CA GLU A 91 77.61 -54.15 32.61
C GLU A 91 76.68 -54.36 31.41
N SER A 92 76.91 -55.41 30.60
CA SER A 92 76.04 -55.73 29.47
C SER A 92 74.62 -56.12 29.92
N LEU A 93 74.49 -56.83 31.05
CA LEU A 93 73.18 -57.12 31.65
C LEU A 93 72.45 -55.84 32.09
N ARG A 94 73.14 -54.93 32.80
CA ARG A 94 72.55 -53.65 33.22
C ARG A 94 72.16 -52.78 32.03
N ALA A 95 72.99 -52.75 30.99
CA ALA A 95 72.69 -52.01 29.77
C ALA A 95 71.46 -52.59 29.04
N ALA A 96 71.35 -53.91 28.94
CA ALA A 96 70.18 -54.57 28.36
C ALA A 96 68.91 -54.34 29.18
N GLN A 97 69.00 -54.39 30.52
CA GLN A 97 67.89 -54.06 31.42
C GLN A 97 67.44 -52.62 31.24
N ALA A 98 68.38 -51.67 31.23
CA ALA A 98 68.06 -50.25 31.02
C ALA A 98 67.44 -49.98 29.65
N GLY A 99 67.94 -50.62 28.58
CA GLY A 99 67.37 -50.52 27.24
C GLY A 99 65.93 -51.06 27.18
N TRP A 100 65.69 -52.23 27.77
CA TRP A 100 64.35 -52.82 27.84
C TRP A 100 63.39 -52.00 28.70
N GLU A 101 63.84 -51.49 29.85
CA GLU A 101 63.04 -50.60 30.69
C GLU A 101 62.71 -49.29 29.96
N GLY A 102 63.65 -48.76 29.18
CA GLY A 102 63.45 -47.58 28.33
C GLY A 102 62.40 -47.83 27.25
N GLU A 103 62.55 -48.87 26.43
CA GLU A 103 61.58 -49.24 25.40
C GLU A 103 60.19 -49.49 25.99
N ARG A 104 60.12 -50.16 27.14
CA ARG A 104 58.85 -50.39 27.84
C ARG A 104 58.23 -49.07 28.31
N ALA A 105 59.01 -48.17 28.89
CA ALA A 105 58.51 -46.87 29.33
C ALA A 105 58.01 -46.03 28.13
N GLU A 106 58.72 -46.05 27.00
CA GLU A 106 58.30 -45.38 25.77
C GLU A 106 56.99 -45.98 25.22
N LEU A 107 56.86 -47.31 25.18
CA LEU A 107 55.63 -47.97 24.74
C LEU A 107 54.44 -47.66 25.67
N ASP A 108 54.66 -47.63 26.98
CA ASP A 108 53.63 -47.28 27.95
C ASP A 108 53.23 -45.79 27.81
N ALA A 109 54.18 -44.89 27.53
CA ALA A 109 53.91 -43.49 27.23
C ALA A 109 53.09 -43.32 25.94
N MET A 110 53.49 -43.96 24.83
CA MET A 110 52.74 -43.91 23.58
C MET A 110 51.33 -44.46 23.73
N ARG A 111 51.15 -45.56 24.50
CA ARG A 111 49.82 -46.11 24.79
C ARG A 111 48.94 -45.12 25.55
N ALA A 112 49.51 -44.41 26.54
CA ALA A 112 48.79 -43.40 27.29
C ALA A 112 48.41 -42.20 26.41
N GLU A 113 49.31 -41.73 25.55
CA GLU A 113 49.03 -40.65 24.60
C GLU A 113 47.93 -41.02 23.60
N LEU A 114 47.98 -42.24 23.03
CA LEU A 114 46.93 -42.77 22.15
C LEU A 114 45.59 -42.87 22.86
N ALA A 115 45.55 -43.39 24.10
CA ALA A 115 44.33 -43.47 24.87
C ALA A 115 43.72 -42.08 25.12
N ASN A 116 44.53 -41.12 25.56
CA ASN A 116 44.09 -39.74 25.78
C ASN A 116 43.60 -39.07 24.49
N ALA A 117 44.24 -39.32 23.35
CA ALA A 117 43.81 -38.79 22.06
C ALA A 117 42.44 -39.36 21.64
N TYR A 118 42.22 -40.67 21.83
CA TYR A 118 40.91 -41.29 21.56
C TYR A 118 39.82 -40.80 22.50
N GLU A 119 40.12 -40.59 23.79
CA GLU A 119 39.19 -40.00 24.74
C GLU A 119 38.82 -38.56 24.36
N SER A 120 39.80 -37.73 23.98
CA SER A 120 39.56 -36.36 23.48
C SER A 120 38.71 -36.37 22.23
N GLN A 121 39.01 -37.26 21.27
CA GLN A 121 38.25 -37.39 20.03
C GLN A 121 36.81 -37.83 20.29
N ALA A 122 36.57 -38.73 21.25
CA ALA A 122 35.22 -39.15 21.63
C ALA A 122 34.42 -37.96 22.19
N VAL A 123 35.03 -37.17 23.08
CA VAL A 123 34.39 -35.97 23.65
C VAL A 123 34.08 -34.93 22.56
N GLU A 124 35.02 -34.70 21.63
CA GLU A 124 34.81 -33.77 20.51
C GLU A 124 33.69 -34.25 19.56
N LEU A 125 33.61 -35.57 19.30
CA LEU A 125 32.56 -36.16 18.49
C LEU A 125 31.19 -35.97 19.16
N ASP A 126 31.08 -36.27 20.46
CA ASP A 126 29.85 -36.08 21.23
C ASP A 126 29.43 -34.60 21.23
N ALA A 127 30.37 -33.68 21.39
CA ALA A 127 30.11 -32.24 21.34
C ALA A 127 29.65 -31.79 19.93
N ALA A 128 30.27 -32.29 18.87
CA ALA A 128 29.87 -31.99 17.49
C ALA A 128 28.47 -32.55 17.17
N GLN A 129 28.17 -33.78 17.62
CA GLN A 129 26.84 -34.39 17.47
C GLN A 129 25.77 -33.60 18.23
N ALA A 130 26.06 -33.20 19.48
CA ALA A 130 25.17 -32.34 20.24
C ALA A 130 24.91 -31.01 19.52
N ARG A 131 25.95 -30.41 18.92
CA ARG A 131 25.83 -29.18 18.15
C ARG A 131 24.99 -29.35 16.88
N ILE A 132 25.11 -30.47 16.18
CA ILE A 132 24.27 -30.78 15.02
C ILE A 132 22.80 -30.84 15.44
N VAL A 133 22.48 -31.55 16.52
CA VAL A 133 21.09 -31.63 17.04
C VAL A 133 20.54 -30.26 17.44
N GLU A 134 21.36 -29.40 18.05
CA GLU A 134 20.96 -28.02 18.35
C GLU A 134 20.68 -27.20 17.08
N LEU A 135 21.53 -27.32 16.06
CA LEU A 135 21.37 -26.60 14.79
C LEU A 135 20.13 -27.09 14.02
N GLU A 136 19.87 -28.40 14.01
CA GLU A 136 18.65 -28.97 13.42
C GLU A 136 17.40 -28.41 14.10
N LYS A 137 17.36 -28.39 15.44
CA LYS A 137 16.23 -27.77 16.19
C LYS A 137 16.07 -26.28 15.89
N ALA A 138 17.18 -25.56 15.75
CA ALA A 138 17.16 -24.14 15.40
C ALA A 138 16.62 -23.92 13.97
N MET A 139 16.97 -24.80 13.02
CA MET A 139 16.44 -24.77 11.66
C MET A 139 14.94 -25.06 11.63
N ASP A 140 14.47 -26.08 12.35
CA ASP A 140 13.03 -26.39 12.44
C ASP A 140 12.25 -25.21 13.03
N THR A 141 12.77 -24.60 14.09
CA THR A 141 12.16 -23.41 14.70
C THR A 141 12.12 -22.23 13.73
N ALA A 142 13.18 -22.03 12.95
CA ALA A 142 13.23 -20.96 11.94
C ALA A 142 12.25 -21.22 10.79
N ASP A 143 12.08 -22.47 10.35
CA ASP A 143 11.12 -22.86 9.32
C ASP A 143 9.67 -22.63 9.78
N ASP A 144 9.35 -22.98 11.02
CA ASP A 144 8.03 -22.70 11.62
C ASP A 144 7.77 -21.20 11.74
N GLN A 145 8.78 -20.41 12.12
CA GLN A 145 8.69 -18.95 12.13
C GLN A 145 8.47 -18.37 10.74
N ALA A 146 9.18 -18.88 9.71
CA ALA A 146 9.01 -18.44 8.33
C ALA A 146 7.59 -18.71 7.83
N LYS A 147 7.05 -19.92 8.07
CA LYS A 147 5.66 -20.25 7.73
C LYS A 147 4.65 -19.35 8.44
N ALA A 148 4.88 -19.04 9.72
CA ALA A 148 4.02 -18.14 10.48
C ALA A 148 4.05 -16.71 9.91
N GLN A 149 5.23 -16.22 9.51
CA GLN A 149 5.39 -14.92 8.87
C GLN A 149 4.71 -14.87 7.50
N ASP A 150 4.84 -15.91 6.68
CA ASP A 150 4.17 -16.00 5.38
C ASP A 150 2.64 -15.97 5.52
N LYS A 151 2.11 -16.68 6.52
CA LYS A 151 0.67 -16.63 6.83
C LYS A 151 0.24 -15.22 7.26
N ALA A 152 0.99 -14.57 8.15
CA ALA A 152 0.70 -13.21 8.59
C ALA A 152 0.76 -12.20 7.42
N LEU A 153 1.71 -12.35 6.50
CA LEU A 153 1.80 -11.53 5.29
C LEU A 153 0.62 -11.75 4.35
N ALA A 154 0.15 -12.99 4.20
CA ALA A 154 -1.04 -13.28 3.41
C ALA A 154 -2.30 -12.63 4.01
N GLU A 155 -2.49 -12.75 5.33
CA GLU A 155 -3.60 -12.11 6.06
C GLU A 155 -3.56 -10.57 5.93
N LEU A 156 -2.37 -9.98 6.05
CA LEU A 156 -2.20 -8.53 5.89
C LEU A 156 -2.53 -8.06 4.47
N ARG A 157 -2.13 -8.83 3.44
CA ARG A 157 -2.46 -8.53 2.04
C ARG A 157 -3.97 -8.59 1.79
N GLU A 158 -4.66 -9.59 2.35
CA GLU A 158 -6.13 -9.69 2.23
C GLU A 158 -6.82 -8.51 2.93
N SER A 159 -6.36 -8.15 4.14
CA SER A 159 -6.86 -6.99 4.87
C SER A 159 -6.66 -5.68 4.11
N LEU A 160 -5.48 -5.49 3.50
CA LEU A 160 -5.17 -4.34 2.67
C LEU A 160 -6.12 -4.27 1.47
N ALA A 161 -6.26 -5.36 0.71
CA ALA A 161 -7.17 -5.43 -0.43
C ALA A 161 -8.64 -5.19 -0.02
N ALA A 162 -9.06 -5.66 1.15
CA ALA A 162 -10.39 -5.37 1.69
C ALA A 162 -10.56 -3.89 2.11
N SER A 163 -9.50 -3.24 2.59
CA SER A 163 -9.51 -1.81 2.91
C SER A 163 -9.55 -0.94 1.64
N GLU A 164 -8.78 -1.28 0.62
CA GLU A 164 -8.77 -0.59 -0.68
C GLU A 164 -10.13 -0.69 -1.37
N ARG A 165 -10.73 -1.89 -1.40
CA ARG A 165 -12.10 -2.08 -1.93
C ARG A 165 -13.14 -1.21 -1.20
N ARG A 166 -13.01 -1.06 0.12
CA ARG A 166 -13.90 -0.19 0.92
C ARG A 166 -13.66 1.28 0.62
N ALA A 167 -12.41 1.70 0.43
CA ALA A 167 -12.07 3.07 0.07
C ALA A 167 -12.67 3.46 -1.30
N VAL A 168 -12.48 2.63 -2.32
CA VAL A 168 -13.05 2.85 -3.66
C VAL A 168 -14.58 2.96 -3.61
N LEU A 169 -15.25 2.07 -2.86
CA LEU A 169 -16.71 2.13 -2.71
C LEU A 169 -17.15 3.41 -1.97
N ALA A 170 -16.38 3.86 -0.98
CA ALA A 170 -16.66 5.10 -0.25
C ALA A 170 -16.50 6.33 -1.17
N GLU A 171 -15.47 6.36 -2.01
CA GLU A 171 -15.25 7.40 -3.02
C GLU A 171 -16.40 7.45 -4.03
N GLN A 172 -16.80 6.32 -4.61
CA GLN A 172 -17.93 6.24 -5.53
C GLN A 172 -19.23 6.77 -4.90
N LYS A 173 -19.50 6.42 -3.64
CA LYS A 173 -20.67 6.93 -2.91
C LYS A 173 -20.58 8.44 -2.66
N ALA A 174 -19.39 8.95 -2.36
CA ALA A 174 -19.18 10.39 -2.17
C ALA A 174 -19.46 11.14 -3.48
N GLU A 175 -18.95 10.66 -4.61
CA GLU A 175 -19.23 11.22 -5.94
C GLU A 175 -20.73 11.21 -6.25
N GLU A 176 -21.43 10.10 -6.01
CA GLU A 176 -22.89 10.01 -6.23
C GLU A 176 -23.67 11.00 -5.34
N ILE A 177 -23.28 11.13 -4.07
CA ILE A 177 -23.89 12.11 -3.14
C ILE A 177 -23.64 13.53 -3.64
N GLU A 178 -22.43 13.84 -4.11
CA GLU A 178 -22.13 15.15 -4.69
C GLU A 178 -22.97 15.44 -5.93
N HIS A 179 -23.13 14.47 -6.84
CA HIS A 179 -23.98 14.61 -8.02
C HIS A 179 -25.43 14.89 -7.64
N ARG A 180 -26.02 14.10 -6.73
CA ARG A 180 -27.38 14.32 -6.21
C ARG A 180 -27.53 15.68 -5.53
N ALA A 181 -26.53 16.10 -4.76
CA ALA A 181 -26.55 17.41 -4.12
C ALA A 181 -26.54 18.55 -5.15
N ARG A 182 -25.82 18.41 -6.27
CA ARG A 182 -25.83 19.38 -7.37
C ARG A 182 -27.17 19.39 -8.10
N GLU A 183 -27.76 18.23 -8.36
CA GLU A 183 -29.09 18.12 -8.99
C GLU A 183 -30.18 18.77 -8.13
N LEU A 184 -30.22 18.45 -6.83
CA LEU A 184 -31.17 19.04 -5.88
C LEU A 184 -31.02 20.56 -5.78
N ARG A 185 -29.79 21.10 -5.80
CA ARG A 185 -29.55 22.54 -5.87
C ARG A 185 -30.12 23.15 -7.15
N ALA A 186 -29.86 22.53 -8.30
CA ALA A 186 -30.39 23.00 -9.58
C ALA A 186 -31.92 22.92 -9.67
N GLU A 187 -32.55 21.94 -9.02
CA GLU A 187 -34.01 21.85 -8.88
C GLU A 187 -34.56 22.93 -7.95
N LEU A 188 -33.89 23.18 -6.82
CA LEU A 188 -34.26 24.25 -5.89
C LEU A 188 -34.17 25.63 -6.56
N ASP A 189 -33.10 25.89 -7.30
CA ASP A 189 -32.94 27.14 -8.07
C ASP A 189 -34.04 27.30 -9.12
N ARG A 190 -34.43 26.23 -9.81
CA ARG A 190 -35.55 26.24 -10.76
C ARG A 190 -36.88 26.53 -10.06
N ALA A 191 -37.15 25.89 -8.93
CA ALA A 191 -38.36 26.14 -8.14
C ALA A 191 -38.41 27.59 -7.63
N HIS A 192 -37.28 28.16 -7.22
CA HIS A 192 -37.17 29.58 -6.85
C HIS A 192 -37.47 30.50 -8.04
N GLN A 193 -36.88 30.24 -9.21
CA GLN A 193 -37.15 31.01 -10.42
C GLN A 193 -38.63 30.94 -10.83
N GLU A 194 -39.26 29.76 -10.74
CA GLU A 194 -40.67 29.58 -11.03
C GLU A 194 -41.57 30.31 -10.02
N ALA A 195 -41.25 30.24 -8.73
CA ALA A 195 -41.96 30.98 -7.70
C ALA A 195 -41.86 32.50 -7.91
N ASP A 196 -40.69 33.01 -8.30
CA ASP A 196 -40.50 34.43 -8.59
C ASP A 196 -41.24 34.87 -9.87
N ARG A 197 -41.28 34.02 -10.92
CA ARG A 197 -42.12 34.26 -12.10
C ARG A 197 -43.60 34.33 -11.74
N LEU A 198 -44.11 33.36 -10.97
CA LEU A 198 -45.51 33.36 -10.53
C LEU A 198 -45.84 34.59 -9.66
N ARG A 199 -44.91 35.05 -8.82
CA ARG A 199 -45.07 36.31 -8.07
C ARG A 199 -45.17 37.51 -9.00
N GLN A 200 -44.30 37.61 -10.00
CA GLN A 200 -44.35 38.68 -11.00
C GLN A 200 -45.66 38.65 -11.80
N GLU A 201 -46.10 37.48 -12.26
CA GLU A 201 -47.37 37.31 -12.97
C GLU A 201 -48.56 37.71 -12.09
N ARG A 202 -48.55 37.31 -10.80
CA ARG A 202 -49.56 37.71 -9.82
C ARG A 202 -49.58 39.23 -9.65
N ASP A 203 -48.42 39.86 -9.45
CA ASP A 203 -48.33 41.31 -9.27
C ASP A 203 -48.84 42.06 -10.51
N GLN A 204 -48.52 41.57 -11.70
CA GLN A 204 -49.05 42.10 -12.97
C GLN A 204 -50.57 41.90 -13.09
N ALA A 205 -51.10 40.73 -12.71
CA ALA A 205 -52.53 40.48 -12.71
C ALA A 205 -53.28 41.38 -11.72
N VAL A 206 -52.73 41.57 -10.52
CA VAL A 206 -53.27 42.51 -9.51
C VAL A 206 -53.23 43.95 -10.03
N GLY A 207 -52.13 44.37 -10.67
CA GLY A 207 -52.01 45.68 -11.30
C GLY A 207 -53.07 45.91 -12.38
N ARG A 208 -53.25 44.94 -13.29
CA ARG A 208 -54.31 44.98 -14.31
C ARG A 208 -55.71 45.02 -13.70
N ALA A 209 -55.96 44.25 -12.64
CA ALA A 209 -57.25 44.25 -11.95
C ALA A 209 -57.56 45.61 -11.30
N LYS A 210 -56.58 46.25 -10.68
CA LYS A 210 -56.71 47.61 -10.12
C LYS A 210 -57.00 48.64 -11.21
N ALA A 211 -56.24 48.62 -12.31
CA ALA A 211 -56.48 49.52 -13.44
C ALA A 211 -57.90 49.34 -14.02
N ALA A 212 -58.36 48.09 -14.18
CA ALA A 212 -59.72 47.80 -14.62
C ALA A 212 -60.79 48.19 -13.58
N GLU A 213 -60.48 48.23 -12.29
CA GLU A 213 -61.37 48.77 -11.26
C GLU A 213 -61.47 50.29 -11.34
N GLU A 214 -60.34 50.98 -11.49
CA GLU A 214 -60.29 52.43 -11.68
C GLU A 214 -61.05 52.85 -12.96
N GLU A 215 -60.84 52.15 -14.08
CA GLU A 215 -61.59 52.36 -15.33
C GLU A 215 -63.09 52.11 -15.17
N ARG A 216 -63.49 51.10 -14.39
CA ARG A 216 -64.92 50.86 -14.09
C ARG A 216 -65.50 51.97 -13.24
N ASP A 217 -64.74 52.49 -12.26
CA ASP A 217 -65.18 53.59 -11.42
C ASP A 217 -65.29 54.91 -12.19
N THR A 218 -64.37 55.20 -13.12
CA THR A 218 -64.49 56.35 -14.02
C THR A 218 -65.69 56.19 -14.95
N ALA A 219 -65.84 55.04 -15.62
CA ALA A 219 -66.98 54.76 -16.47
C ALA A 219 -68.32 54.82 -15.70
N ARG A 220 -68.34 54.40 -14.43
CA ARG A 220 -69.51 54.53 -13.55
C ARG A 220 -69.84 55.99 -13.23
N LYS A 221 -68.84 56.82 -12.96
CA LYS A 221 -69.05 58.27 -12.76
C LYS A 221 -69.59 58.92 -14.02
N GLU A 222 -68.97 58.65 -15.17
CA GLU A 222 -69.44 59.14 -16.46
C GLU A 222 -70.87 58.69 -16.77
N ALA A 223 -71.22 57.44 -16.45
CA ALA A 223 -72.59 56.94 -16.59
C ALA A 223 -73.58 57.64 -15.65
N LEU A 224 -73.19 57.95 -14.41
CA LEU A 224 -74.00 58.73 -13.48
C LEU A 224 -74.20 60.17 -13.98
N ASP A 225 -73.15 60.80 -14.49
CA ASP A 225 -73.21 62.15 -15.07
C ASP A 225 -74.11 62.17 -16.32
N ALA A 226 -73.99 61.16 -17.19
CA ALA A 226 -74.87 61.00 -18.33
C ALA A 226 -76.33 60.79 -17.92
N LEU A 227 -76.60 60.00 -16.87
CA LEU A 227 -77.95 59.84 -16.33
C LEU A 227 -78.49 61.17 -15.76
N ALA A 228 -77.66 61.94 -15.06
CA ALA A 228 -78.03 63.26 -14.56
C ALA A 228 -78.39 64.21 -15.71
N GLU A 229 -77.58 64.27 -16.77
CA GLU A 229 -77.90 65.04 -17.96
C GLU A 229 -79.17 64.54 -18.66
N ILE A 230 -79.39 63.22 -18.77
CA ILE A 230 -80.65 62.67 -19.29
C ILE A 230 -81.84 63.10 -18.42
N THR A 231 -81.74 63.09 -17.09
CA THR A 231 -82.83 63.56 -16.22
C THR A 231 -83.10 65.05 -16.38
N LYS A 232 -82.06 65.86 -16.54
CA LYS A 232 -82.17 67.30 -16.80
C LYS A 232 -82.79 67.59 -18.16
N ILE A 233 -82.38 66.86 -19.21
CA ILE A 233 -83.00 66.94 -20.53
C ILE A 233 -84.46 66.50 -20.44
N LYS A 234 -84.79 65.40 -19.77
CA LYS A 234 -86.18 64.97 -19.55
C LYS A 234 -87.00 66.06 -18.87
N ALA A 235 -86.53 66.60 -17.75
CA ALA A 235 -87.20 67.70 -17.04
C ALA A 235 -87.38 68.94 -17.93
N LYS A 236 -86.35 69.30 -18.72
CA LYS A 236 -86.46 70.41 -19.68
C LYS A 236 -87.48 70.12 -20.78
N THR A 237 -87.50 68.91 -21.33
CA THR A 237 -88.48 68.51 -22.34
C THR A 237 -89.90 68.44 -21.78
N GLU A 238 -90.08 68.03 -20.52
CA GLU A 238 -91.36 68.07 -19.83
C GLU A 238 -91.80 69.52 -19.56
N ALA A 239 -90.92 70.37 -19.07
CA ALA A 239 -91.19 71.80 -18.88
C ALA A 239 -91.50 72.52 -20.22
N GLU A 240 -90.80 72.20 -21.31
CA GLU A 240 -91.10 72.72 -22.65
C GLU A 240 -92.45 72.20 -23.16
N ARG A 241 -92.82 70.95 -22.87
CA ARG A 241 -94.15 70.40 -23.18
C ARG A 241 -95.25 71.09 -22.38
N GLU A 242 -95.05 71.30 -21.09
CA GLU A 242 -95.98 72.03 -20.21
C GLU A 242 -96.12 73.48 -20.69
N ALA A 243 -95.02 74.18 -20.96
CA ALA A 243 -95.02 75.54 -21.50
C ALA A 243 -95.71 75.61 -22.87
N HIS A 244 -95.48 74.64 -23.76
CA HIS A 244 -96.21 74.55 -25.03
C HIS A 244 -97.70 74.30 -24.82
N GLN A 245 -98.07 73.48 -23.83
CA GLN A 245 -99.47 73.21 -23.49
C GLN A 245 -100.14 74.47 -22.92
N GLU A 246 -99.46 75.22 -22.06
CA GLU A 246 -99.92 76.51 -21.54
C GLU A 246 -100.02 77.57 -22.64
N GLN A 247 -99.02 77.68 -23.52
CA GLN A 247 -99.05 78.59 -24.65
C GLN A 247 -100.20 78.25 -25.61
N ARG A 248 -100.48 76.96 -25.84
CA ARG A 248 -101.68 76.52 -26.59
C ARG A 248 -102.98 76.91 -25.89
N LYS A 249 -103.07 76.79 -24.56
CA LYS A 249 -104.25 77.22 -23.78
C LYS A 249 -104.42 78.74 -23.84
N ALA A 250 -103.35 79.52 -23.68
CA ALA A 250 -103.36 80.97 -23.76
C ALA A 250 -103.72 81.45 -25.18
N ALA A 251 -103.13 80.86 -26.22
CA ALA A 251 -103.47 81.14 -27.62
C ALA A 251 -104.93 80.76 -27.93
N ALA A 252 -105.45 79.66 -27.38
CA ALA A 252 -106.86 79.29 -27.50
C ALA A 252 -107.78 80.30 -26.78
N GLN A 253 -107.39 80.80 -25.61
CA GLN A 253 -108.13 81.85 -24.89
C GLN A 253 -108.10 83.19 -25.63
N GLU A 254 -106.97 83.59 -26.21
CA GLU A 254 -106.88 84.79 -27.02
C GLU A 254 -107.66 84.65 -28.33
N ALA A 255 -107.60 83.50 -29.01
CA ALA A 255 -108.44 83.21 -30.16
C ALA A 255 -109.92 83.25 -29.80
N ALA A 256 -110.33 82.74 -28.62
CA ALA A 256 -111.69 82.83 -28.13
C ALA A 256 -112.11 84.29 -27.86
N ARG A 257 -111.25 85.10 -27.24
CA ARG A 257 -111.49 86.55 -27.04
C ARG A 257 -111.60 87.30 -28.37
N GLN A 258 -110.79 86.95 -29.36
CA GLN A 258 -110.88 87.54 -30.70
C GLN A 258 -112.18 87.10 -31.41
N ALA A 259 -112.58 85.84 -31.28
CA ALA A 259 -113.87 85.36 -31.79
C ALA A 259 -115.06 86.08 -31.11
N GLU A 260 -114.97 86.34 -29.80
CA GLU A 260 -115.97 87.09 -29.04
C GLU A 260 -116.04 88.58 -29.45
N ARG A 261 -114.89 89.19 -29.76
CA ARG A 261 -114.83 90.54 -30.34
C ARG A 261 -115.39 90.58 -31.75
N TYR A 262 -115.08 89.58 -32.59
CA TYR A 262 -115.63 89.48 -33.94
C TYR A 262 -117.15 89.33 -33.91
N THR A 263 -117.71 88.50 -33.02
CA THR A 263 -119.16 88.35 -32.86
C THR A 263 -119.83 89.62 -32.35
N LYS A 264 -119.22 90.35 -31.40
CA LYS A 264 -119.70 91.69 -31.00
C LYS A 264 -119.65 92.69 -32.15
N ALA A 265 -118.55 92.76 -32.88
CA ALA A 265 -118.42 93.64 -34.05
C ALA A 265 -119.42 93.27 -35.16
N GLN A 266 -119.75 91.99 -35.31
CA GLN A 266 -120.77 91.54 -36.25
C GLN A 266 -122.18 91.96 -35.81
N ALA A 267 -122.48 91.84 -34.51
CA ALA A 267 -123.74 92.29 -33.93
C ALA A 267 -123.92 93.83 -34.04
N GLU A 268 -122.87 94.61 -33.83
CA GLU A 268 -122.86 96.08 -34.03
C GLU A 268 -123.07 96.45 -35.50
N ARG A 269 -122.50 95.68 -36.44
CA ARG A 269 -122.72 95.88 -37.87
C ARG A 269 -124.17 95.63 -38.27
N ASP A 270 -124.77 94.58 -37.71
CA ASP A 270 -126.16 94.23 -37.98
C ASP A 270 -127.13 95.23 -37.33
N SER A 271 -126.79 95.81 -36.17
CA SER A 271 -127.55 96.92 -35.58
C SER A 271 -127.45 98.19 -36.44
N SER A 272 -126.25 98.56 -36.92
CA SER A 272 -126.08 99.68 -37.84
C SER A 272 -126.83 99.49 -39.16
N ARG A 273 -126.94 98.25 -39.66
CA ARG A 273 -127.77 97.94 -40.84
C ARG A 273 -129.26 98.11 -40.59
N LYS A 274 -129.75 97.72 -39.42
CA LYS A 274 -131.15 97.96 -39.00
C LYS A 274 -131.45 99.45 -38.90
N GLU A 275 -130.58 100.23 -38.27
CA GLU A 275 -130.72 101.69 -38.15
C GLU A 275 -130.68 102.37 -39.53
N ALA A 276 -129.80 101.92 -40.44
CA ALA A 276 -129.76 102.42 -41.81
C ALA A 276 -131.03 102.07 -42.63
N SER A 277 -131.72 100.98 -42.33
CA SER A 277 -132.99 100.63 -42.96
C SER A 277 -134.16 101.49 -42.44
N GLN A 278 -134.18 101.79 -41.14
CA GLN A 278 -135.19 102.66 -40.52
C GLN A 278 -135.06 104.12 -41.01
N ALA A 279 -133.83 104.63 -41.15
CA ALA A 279 -133.58 105.97 -41.72
C ALA A 279 -134.03 106.10 -43.19
N ARG A 280 -134.06 104.99 -43.96
CA ARG A 280 -134.55 104.99 -45.34
C ARG A 280 -136.08 105.03 -45.43
N GLU A 281 -136.79 104.38 -44.51
CA GLU A 281 -138.26 104.44 -44.45
C GLU A 281 -138.77 105.83 -44.04
N GLU A 282 -138.12 106.48 -43.07
CA GLU A 282 -138.47 107.85 -42.65
C GLU A 282 -138.25 108.88 -43.77
N ALA A 283 -137.18 108.74 -44.55
CA ALA A 283 -136.90 109.60 -45.70
C ALA A 283 -137.93 109.42 -46.84
N ALA A 284 -138.46 108.20 -47.06
CA ALA A 284 -139.53 107.95 -48.03
C ALA A 284 -140.86 108.58 -47.57
N THR A 285 -141.13 108.59 -46.27
CA THR A 285 -142.36 109.12 -45.67
C THR A 285 -142.41 110.65 -45.69
N LEU A 286 -141.26 111.33 -45.53
CA LEU A 286 -141.13 112.79 -45.65
C LEU A 286 -141.21 113.27 -47.10
N ARG A 287 -140.71 112.48 -48.06
CA ARG A 287 -140.75 112.82 -49.49
C ARG A 287 -142.20 112.78 -50.05
N GLY A 288 -143.03 111.84 -49.57
CA GLY A 288 -144.47 111.81 -49.90
C GLY A 288 -145.29 112.96 -49.29
N ARG A 289 -144.83 113.58 -48.20
CA ARG A 289 -145.48 114.76 -47.59
C ARG A 289 -145.18 116.08 -48.33
N LEU A 290 -144.07 116.16 -49.09
CA LEU A 290 -143.71 117.35 -49.86
C LEU A 290 -144.45 117.43 -51.22
N GLU A 291 -144.71 116.29 -51.89
CA GLU A 291 -145.50 116.24 -53.13
C GLU A 291 -146.97 116.63 -52.94
N ALA A 292 -147.54 116.39 -51.76
CA ALA A 292 -148.92 116.75 -51.41
C ALA A 292 -149.12 118.25 -51.09
N LEU A 293 -148.04 119.00 -50.79
CA LEU A 293 -148.10 120.44 -50.50
C LEU A 293 -147.95 121.30 -51.77
N GLU A 294 -147.21 120.83 -52.78
CA GLU A 294 -147.07 121.55 -54.06
C GLU A 294 -148.34 121.49 -54.92
N THR A 295 -149.16 120.43 -54.83
CA THR A 295 -150.45 120.35 -55.55
C THR A 295 -151.55 121.22 -54.93
N VAL A 296 -151.43 121.60 -53.65
CA VAL A 296 -152.38 122.49 -52.95
C VAL A 296 -152.06 123.96 -53.19
N MET A 297 -150.78 124.34 -53.35
CA MET A 297 -150.39 125.72 -53.68
C MET A 297 -150.67 126.13 -55.13
N ALA A 298 -150.83 125.17 -56.05
CA ALA A 298 -151.25 125.46 -57.44
C ALA A 298 -152.75 125.81 -57.59
N LYS A 299 -153.57 125.71 -56.52
CA LYS A 299 -155.04 125.94 -56.56
C LYS A 299 -155.57 127.12 -55.73
N ALA A 300 -154.74 127.88 -55.00
CA ALA A 300 -155.21 128.91 -54.05
C ALA A 300 -154.85 130.39 -54.37
N THR A 301 -154.28 130.72 -55.53
CA THR A 301 -153.93 132.11 -55.90
C THR A 301 -154.54 132.61 -57.23
N LYS A 302 -155.68 132.04 -57.64
CA LYS A 302 -156.47 132.51 -58.80
C LYS A 302 -157.95 132.80 -58.43
N ALA A 303 -158.16 133.63 -57.41
CA ALA A 303 -159.35 134.45 -57.08
C ALA A 303 -159.14 134.99 -55.64
N GLU A 304 -158.93 136.28 -55.34
CA GLU A 304 -159.68 137.48 -55.71
C GLU A 304 -158.81 138.75 -55.77
N GLY A 305 -159.20 139.73 -56.60
CA GLY A 305 -159.01 141.16 -56.31
C GLY A 305 -158.03 141.96 -57.18
N GLY A 306 -158.47 142.37 -58.38
CA GLY A 306 -157.75 143.35 -59.22
C GLY A 306 -158.06 144.82 -58.88
N ARG A 307 -157.00 145.65 -58.82
CA ARG A 307 -156.86 147.07 -59.29
C ARG A 307 -155.64 147.66 -58.60
N GLY A 308 -154.50 147.79 -59.28
CA GLY A 308 -154.12 148.96 -60.09
C GLY A 308 -153.18 149.85 -59.24
N LYS A 309 -152.09 150.44 -59.71
CA LYS A 309 -151.56 150.74 -61.04
C LYS A 309 -150.16 151.33 -60.79
N ASN A 310 -149.22 151.12 -61.74
CA ASN A 310 -148.07 152.01 -62.02
C ASN A 310 -146.99 152.14 -60.92
N ASP A 311 -145.74 152.49 -61.20
CA ASP A 311 -145.11 152.94 -62.44
C ASP A 311 -143.61 152.66 -62.40
N LYS A 312 -143.07 152.54 -63.62
CA LYS A 312 -141.73 152.89 -64.11
C LYS A 312 -140.70 153.38 -63.09
N SER A 313 -139.53 152.74 -63.08
CA SER A 313 -138.38 153.21 -63.86
C SER A 313 -137.33 152.11 -63.99
#